data_AF-A0A8T0SEI9-F1
#
_entry.id   AF-A0A8T0SEI9-F1
#
_cell.length_a   1.000
_cell.length_b   1.000
_cell.length_c   1.000
_cell.angle_alpha   90.00
_cell.angle_beta   90.00
_cell.angle_gamma   90.00
#
_symmetry.space_group_name_H-M   'P 1'
#
loop_
_entity.id
_entity.type
_entity.pdbx_description
1 polymer ?
#
loop_
_entity_poly.entity_id
_entity_poly.type
_entity_poly.pdbx_seq_one_letter_code
_entity_poly.pdbx_strand_id
1 'polypeptide(L)'
;MSNQSRPSNLQKRETEHPTLKSTTEKISSSQAYHLFFSCPFAGLCWTKISFNWDLTLNLEDRILQGINDIGLDFSMEAAMIAAWELWKICNDRVFSRGNLTVSRWFCNFTNQCLLHTVRFKADLRSAFCSWLDAFC
;
A
#
# COMPACT_ATOMS: atom_id res chain seq x y z
N MET A 1 29.82 -58.80 -29.85
CA MET A 1 29.41 -58.33 -28.51
C MET A 1 29.74 -56.87 -28.39
N SER A 2 28.79 -56.15 -27.82
CA SER A 2 28.56 -54.71 -27.87
C SER A 2 29.54 -53.92 -27.01
N ASN A 3 29.98 -52.75 -27.48
CA ASN A 3 29.48 -51.46 -26.95
C ASN A 3 30.39 -50.32 -27.42
N GLN A 4 29.85 -49.52 -28.32
CA GLN A 4 30.31 -48.17 -28.56
C GLN A 4 29.47 -47.24 -27.69
N SER A 5 30.11 -46.48 -26.81
CA SER A 5 29.44 -45.40 -26.07
C SER A 5 30.34 -44.17 -26.03
N ARG A 6 29.76 -43.11 -26.59
CA ARG A 6 30.26 -41.77 -26.86
C ARG A 6 30.46 -41.01 -25.54
N PRO A 7 31.42 -40.07 -25.44
CA PRO A 7 31.60 -39.28 -24.23
C PRO A 7 30.41 -38.33 -24.02
N SER A 8 29.79 -38.40 -22.84
CA SER A 8 28.74 -37.47 -22.40
C SER A 8 29.36 -36.19 -21.84
N ASN A 9 28.86 -35.08 -22.37
CA ASN A 9 29.26 -33.71 -22.12
C ASN A 9 29.43 -33.37 -20.62
N LEU A 10 30.58 -32.79 -20.26
CA LEU A 10 30.69 -31.93 -19.09
C LEU A 10 29.84 -30.66 -19.35
N GLN A 11 28.58 -30.72 -18.93
CA GLN A 11 27.76 -29.52 -18.76
C GLN A 11 28.43 -28.66 -17.69
N LYS A 12 28.89 -27.47 -18.07
CA LYS A 12 29.32 -26.42 -17.15
C LYS A 12 28.22 -26.24 -16.10
N ARG A 13 28.52 -26.52 -14.82
CA ARG A 13 27.72 -26.01 -13.71
C ARG A 13 27.98 -24.51 -13.64
N GLU A 14 27.22 -23.75 -14.40
CA GLU A 14 26.95 -22.37 -14.03
C GLU A 14 26.20 -22.46 -12.70
N THR A 15 26.90 -22.09 -11.63
CA THR A 15 26.27 -21.76 -10.36
C THR A 15 25.42 -20.52 -10.60
N GLU A 16 24.18 -20.73 -11.04
CA GLU A 16 23.15 -19.72 -11.02
C GLU A 16 22.95 -19.31 -9.57
N HIS A 17 23.53 -18.16 -9.21
CA HIS A 17 23.08 -17.36 -8.08
C HIS A 17 21.56 -17.19 -8.20
N PRO A 18 20.79 -17.29 -7.10
CA PRO A 18 19.35 -17.12 -7.17
C PRO A 18 19.06 -15.67 -7.58
N THR A 19 18.77 -15.50 -8.86
CA THR A 19 18.27 -14.27 -9.46
C THR A 19 17.06 -13.86 -8.65
N LEU A 20 17.15 -12.69 -8.02
CA LEU A 20 16.04 -12.01 -7.35
C LEU A 20 14.87 -11.97 -8.32
N LYS A 21 13.92 -12.90 -8.18
CA LYS A 21 12.64 -12.79 -8.87
C LYS A 21 11.96 -11.60 -8.23
N SER A 22 12.07 -10.45 -8.87
CA SER A 22 11.13 -9.35 -8.69
C SER A 22 9.77 -9.88 -9.13
N THR A 23 9.10 -10.59 -8.24
CA THR A 23 7.75 -11.07 -8.46
C THR A 23 6.85 -9.84 -8.35
N THR A 24 6.53 -9.23 -9.49
CA THR A 24 5.25 -8.55 -9.64
C THR A 24 4.16 -9.62 -9.56
N GLU A 25 3.92 -10.11 -8.34
CA GLU A 25 2.81 -10.99 -8.02
C GLU A 25 1.56 -10.11 -8.19
N LYS A 26 0.72 -10.44 -9.18
CA LYS A 26 -0.57 -9.78 -9.34
C LYS A 26 -1.33 -9.96 -8.03
N ILE A 27 -1.52 -8.87 -7.28
CA ILE A 27 -2.36 -8.86 -6.09
C ILE A 27 -3.77 -9.24 -6.54
N SER A 28 -4.29 -10.36 -6.04
CA SER A 28 -5.69 -10.73 -6.30
C SER A 28 -6.62 -9.71 -5.63
N SER A 29 -7.83 -9.54 -6.16
CA SER A 29 -8.84 -8.64 -5.55
C SER A 29 -9.08 -8.93 -4.06
N SER A 30 -9.02 -10.19 -3.65
CA SER A 30 -9.12 -10.63 -2.25
C SER A 30 -7.96 -10.16 -1.37
N GLN A 31 -6.73 -10.12 -1.90
CA GLN A 31 -5.55 -9.65 -1.17
C GLN A 31 -5.55 -8.14 -1.04
N ALA A 32 -5.95 -7.43 -2.09
CA ALA A 32 -6.13 -5.97 -2.05
C ALA A 32 -7.21 -5.58 -1.04
N TYR A 33 -8.35 -6.27 -1.05
CA TYR A 33 -9.42 -6.06 -0.08
C TYR A 33 -8.93 -6.22 1.36
N HIS A 34 -8.20 -7.31 1.63
CA HIS A 34 -7.66 -7.55 2.96
C HIS A 34 -6.65 -6.46 3.37
N LEU A 35 -5.72 -6.12 2.48
CA LEU A 35 -4.70 -5.11 2.72
C LEU A 35 -5.29 -3.75 3.09
N PHE A 36 -6.34 -3.30 2.38
CA PHE A 36 -6.89 -1.97 2.57
C PHE A 36 -8.01 -1.90 3.60
N PHE A 37 -8.82 -2.96 3.78
CA PHE A 37 -10.06 -2.84 4.55
C PHE A 37 -10.16 -3.80 5.74
N SER A 38 -9.93 -5.10 5.55
CA SER A 38 -10.19 -6.08 6.63
C SER A 38 -8.98 -6.41 7.51
N CYS A 39 -7.78 -5.98 7.14
CA CYS A 39 -6.60 -6.10 7.99
C CYS A 39 -6.74 -5.19 9.23
N PRO A 40 -6.56 -5.71 10.47
CA PRO A 40 -6.66 -4.90 11.68
C PRO A 40 -5.73 -3.67 11.70
N PHE A 41 -4.52 -3.81 11.14
CA PHE A 41 -3.58 -2.70 11.02
C PHE A 41 -4.13 -1.59 10.10
N ALA A 42 -4.73 -1.95 8.98
CA ALA A 42 -5.35 -0.98 8.07
C ALA A 42 -6.49 -0.24 8.75
N GLY A 43 -7.35 -0.96 9.50
CA GLY A 43 -8.41 -0.35 10.30
C GLY A 43 -7.87 0.72 11.26
N LEU A 44 -6.81 0.43 12.01
CA LEU A 44 -6.18 1.40 12.92
C LEU A 44 -5.64 2.64 12.19
N CYS A 45 -5.06 2.46 11.00
CA CYS A 45 -4.57 3.56 10.19
C CYS A 45 -5.71 4.45 9.68
N TRP A 46 -6.79 3.86 9.16
CA TRP A 46 -7.97 4.61 8.71
C TRP A 46 -8.63 5.39 9.84
N THR A 47 -8.81 4.75 11.00
CA THR A 47 -9.35 5.43 12.20
C THR A 47 -8.47 6.60 12.64
N LYS A 48 -7.14 6.52 12.49
CA LYS A 48 -6.22 7.63 12.84
C LYS A 48 -6.48 8.91 12.03
N ILE A 49 -7.02 8.79 10.82
CA ILE A 49 -7.38 9.91 9.93
C ILE A 49 -8.90 10.06 9.77
N SER A 50 -9.67 9.51 10.72
CA SER A 50 -11.14 9.59 10.79
C SER A 50 -11.91 8.93 9.64
N PHE A 51 -11.26 8.14 8.79
CA PHE A 51 -11.96 7.32 7.80
C PHE A 51 -12.55 6.07 8.45
N ASN A 52 -13.86 5.87 8.29
CA ASN A 52 -14.57 4.70 8.77
C ASN A 52 -15.21 4.00 7.57
N TRP A 53 -14.79 2.77 7.30
CA TRP A 53 -15.26 2.00 6.16
C TRP A 53 -16.29 0.97 6.60
N ASP A 54 -17.51 1.03 6.06
CA ASP A 54 -18.52 0.00 6.29
C ASP A 54 -18.18 -1.28 5.49
N LEU A 55 -17.75 -2.31 6.22
CA LEU A 55 -17.36 -3.59 5.64
C LEU A 55 -18.55 -4.45 5.20
N THR A 56 -19.79 -4.05 5.54
CA THR A 56 -21.02 -4.73 5.10
C THR A 56 -21.42 -4.35 3.68
N LEU A 57 -20.93 -3.21 3.18
CA LEU A 57 -21.18 -2.73 1.83
C LEU A 57 -20.23 -3.35 0.80
N ASN A 58 -20.66 -3.35 -0.47
CA ASN A 58 -19.77 -3.61 -1.59
C ASN A 58 -18.72 -2.48 -1.73
N LEU A 59 -17.69 -2.71 -2.55
CA LEU A 59 -16.55 -1.79 -2.64
C LEU A 59 -16.94 -0.37 -3.09
N GLU A 60 -17.83 -0.26 -4.06
CA GLU A 60 -18.24 1.03 -4.63
C GLU A 60 -19.02 1.84 -3.59
N ASP A 61 -20.07 1.24 -3.02
CA ASP A 61 -20.90 1.89 -2.00
C ASP A 61 -20.10 2.27 -0.75
N ARG A 62 -19.14 1.43 -0.36
CA ARG A 62 -18.23 1.71 0.77
C ARG A 62 -17.36 2.93 0.51
N ILE A 63 -16.78 3.05 -0.68
CA ILE A 63 -15.93 4.19 -1.04
C ILE A 63 -16.78 5.46 -1.07
N LEU A 64 -17.95 5.42 -1.71
CA LEU A 64 -18.87 6.55 -1.78
C LEU A 64 -19.32 6.99 -0.39
N GLN A 65 -19.74 6.06 0.46
CA GLN A 65 -20.16 6.36 1.83
C GLN A 65 -19.00 6.98 2.64
N GLY A 66 -17.83 6.34 2.66
CA GLY A 66 -16.71 6.84 3.46
C GLY A 66 -16.20 8.22 3.02
N ILE A 67 -16.25 8.52 1.73
CA ILE A 67 -15.94 9.86 1.20
C ILE A 67 -16.98 10.88 1.65
N ASN A 68 -18.27 10.54 1.53
CA ASN A 68 -19.36 11.42 1.94
C ASN A 68 -19.35 11.70 3.45
N ASP A 69 -19.01 10.70 4.27
CA ASP A 69 -18.95 10.82 5.73
C ASP A 69 -17.80 11.74 6.19
N ILE A 70 -16.68 11.76 5.47
CA ILE A 70 -15.59 12.71 5.71
C ILE A 70 -15.99 14.12 5.28
N GLY A 71 -16.68 14.25 4.15
CA GLY A 71 -17.26 15.52 3.70
C GLY A 71 -16.24 16.60 3.32
N LEU A 72 -15.00 16.22 3.00
CA LEU A 72 -13.94 17.15 2.56
C LEU A 72 -13.79 17.12 1.05
N ASP A 73 -13.51 18.28 0.44
CA ASP A 73 -13.28 18.41 -1.01
C ASP A 73 -12.11 17.56 -1.53
N PHE A 74 -11.22 17.14 -0.64
CA PHE A 74 -10.03 16.34 -0.93
C PHE A 74 -10.08 14.92 -0.34
N SER A 75 -11.27 14.44 0.04
CA SER A 75 -11.45 13.14 0.69
C SER A 75 -10.88 12.00 -0.14
N MET A 76 -11.08 12.02 -1.46
CA MET A 76 -10.58 10.99 -2.36
C MET A 76 -9.05 11.02 -2.44
N GLU A 77 -8.45 12.21 -2.51
CA GLU A 77 -6.99 12.40 -2.50
C GLU A 77 -6.38 11.90 -1.20
N ALA A 78 -6.98 12.24 -0.05
CA ALA A 78 -6.55 11.75 1.25
C ALA A 78 -6.64 10.21 1.31
N ALA A 79 -7.76 9.63 0.87
CA ALA A 79 -7.95 8.18 0.84
C ALA A 79 -6.93 7.48 -0.08
N MET A 80 -6.65 8.03 -1.26
CA MET A 80 -5.67 7.46 -2.19
C MET A 80 -4.25 7.49 -1.63
N ILE A 81 -3.83 8.59 -0.99
CA ILE A 81 -2.50 8.69 -0.36
C ILE A 81 -2.41 7.71 0.81
N ALA A 82 -3.44 7.64 1.66
CA ALA A 82 -3.51 6.72 2.78
C ALA A 82 -3.41 5.24 2.34
N ALA A 83 -4.17 4.86 1.30
CA ALA A 83 -4.11 3.52 0.71
C ALA A 83 -2.72 3.23 0.12
N TRP A 84 -2.11 4.19 -0.58
CA TRP A 84 -0.76 4.03 -1.11
C TRP A 84 0.29 3.80 -0.01
N GLU A 85 0.24 4.56 1.09
CA GLU A 85 1.14 4.35 2.22
C GLU A 85 0.87 3.03 2.96
N LEU A 86 -0.38 2.58 3.04
CA LEU A 86 -0.72 1.25 3.55
C LEU A 86 -0.10 0.14 2.69
N TRP A 87 -0.21 0.26 1.36
CA TRP A 87 0.38 -0.69 0.43
C TRP A 87 1.90 -0.75 0.58
N LYS A 88 2.57 0.42 0.64
CA LYS A 88 4.02 0.48 0.85
C LYS A 88 4.46 -0.13 2.17
N ILE A 89 3.85 0.25 3.30
CA ILE A 89 4.31 -0.26 4.61
C ILE A 89 4.07 -1.77 4.77
N CYS A 90 2.99 -2.30 4.18
CA CYS A 90 2.71 -3.73 4.17
C CYS A 90 3.63 -4.51 3.23
N ASN A 91 4.02 -3.93 2.10
CA ASN A 91 5.02 -4.54 1.21
C ASN A 91 6.43 -4.41 1.76
N ASP A 92 6.76 -3.32 2.46
CA ASP A 92 8.02 -3.17 3.18
C ASP A 92 8.23 -4.31 4.17
N ARG A 93 7.18 -4.87 4.78
CA ARG A 93 7.30 -6.07 5.64
C ARG A 93 7.87 -7.29 4.89
N VAL A 94 7.55 -7.42 3.60
CA VAL A 94 8.05 -8.53 2.76
C VAL A 94 9.55 -8.35 2.49
N PHE A 95 10.03 -7.10 2.40
CA PHE A 95 11.42 -6.79 2.02
C PHE A 95 12.34 -6.30 3.16
N SER A 96 11.77 -5.86 4.29
CA SER A 96 12.45 -5.20 5.41
C SER A 96 11.78 -5.57 6.74
N ARG A 97 12.58 -5.80 7.80
CA ARG A 97 12.10 -6.13 9.17
C ARG A 97 11.53 -4.90 9.93
N GLY A 98 10.96 -3.94 9.21
CA GLY A 98 10.38 -2.75 9.84
C GLY A 98 9.08 -3.10 10.57
N ASN A 99 8.89 -2.57 11.77
CA ASN A 99 7.64 -2.76 12.52
C ASN A 99 6.49 -2.02 11.82
N LEU A 100 5.35 -2.72 11.66
CA LEU A 100 4.08 -2.13 11.25
C LEU A 100 3.55 -1.31 12.43
N THR A 101 3.81 -0.01 12.43
CA THR A 101 3.29 0.91 13.46
C THR A 101 2.45 1.99 12.81
N VAL A 102 1.33 2.32 13.46
CA VAL A 102 0.43 3.38 13.00
C VAL A 102 1.17 4.71 12.92
N SER A 103 2.07 5.00 13.88
CA SER A 103 2.88 6.21 13.88
C SER A 103 3.81 6.32 12.67
N ARG A 104 4.45 5.22 12.24
CA ARG A 104 5.30 5.22 11.04
C ARG A 104 4.47 5.42 9.78
N TRP A 105 3.34 4.72 9.66
CA TRP A 105 2.41 4.92 8.55
C TRP A 105 1.91 6.36 8.50
N PHE A 106 1.52 6.93 9.64
CA PHE A 106 1.01 8.29 9.73
C PHE A 106 2.07 9.33 9.38
N CYS A 107 3.32 9.16 9.83
CA CYS A 107 4.43 10.03 9.43
C CYS A 107 4.67 9.99 7.91
N ASN A 108 4.66 8.79 7.31
CA ASN A 108 4.79 8.66 5.85
C ASN A 108 3.61 9.30 5.11
N PHE A 109 2.39 9.10 5.60
CA PHE A 109 1.15 9.69 5.08
C PHE A 109 1.24 11.21 5.07
N THR A 110 1.54 11.83 6.21
CA THR A 110 1.67 13.29 6.33
C THR A 110 2.74 13.84 5.39
N ASN A 111 3.92 13.20 5.33
CA ASN A 111 4.98 13.62 4.39
C ASN A 111 4.51 13.57 2.93
N GLN A 112 3.77 12.53 2.56
CA GLN A 112 3.27 12.35 1.20
C GLN A 112 2.13 13.30 0.86
N CYS A 113 1.25 13.60 1.81
CA CYS A 113 0.28 14.67 1.68
C CYS A 113 0.96 16.02 1.41
N LEU A 114 1.97 16.38 2.20
CA LEU A 114 2.71 17.63 2.00
C LEU A 114 3.36 17.71 0.61
N LEU A 115 3.96 16.62 0.12
CA LEU A 115 4.51 16.55 -1.23
C LEU A 115 3.44 16.68 -2.33
N HIS A 116 2.27 16.09 -2.14
CA HIS A 116 1.17 16.17 -3.11
C HIS A 116 0.48 17.54 -3.12
N THR A 117 0.41 18.24 -1.99
CA THR A 117 -0.23 19.56 -1.88
C THR A 117 0.44 20.64 -2.72
N VAL A 118 1.69 20.46 -3.15
CA VAL A 118 2.38 21.38 -4.09
C VAL A 118 1.62 21.51 -5.42
N ARG A 119 0.83 20.49 -5.78
CA ARG A 119 0.01 20.48 -7.01
C ARG A 119 -1.40 21.03 -6.80
N PHE A 120 -1.78 21.37 -5.57
CA PHE A 120 -3.12 21.85 -5.25
C PHE A 120 -3.24 23.36 -5.46
N LYS A 121 -4.46 23.83 -5.70
CA LYS A 121 -4.77 25.26 -5.58
C LYS A 121 -4.52 25.71 -4.14
N ALA A 122 -4.16 26.98 -3.95
CA ALA A 122 -3.75 27.51 -2.65
C ALA A 122 -4.78 27.28 -1.54
N ASP A 123 -6.07 27.49 -1.84
CA ASP A 123 -7.16 27.31 -0.87
C ASP A 123 -7.29 25.84 -0.44
N LEU A 124 -7.22 24.91 -1.39
CA LEU A 124 -7.29 23.47 -1.13
C LEU A 124 -6.08 23.00 -0.31
N ARG A 125 -4.88 23.53 -0.61
CA ARG A 125 -3.67 23.25 0.17
C ARG A 125 -3.81 23.71 1.61
N SER A 126 -4.35 24.92 1.84
CA SER A 126 -4.55 25.46 3.19
C SER A 126 -5.52 24.61 4.00
N ALA A 127 -6.65 24.23 3.39
CA ALA A 127 -7.64 23.34 4.00
C ALA A 127 -7.04 21.96 4.33
N PHE A 128 -6.25 21.40 3.42
CA PHE A 128 -5.59 20.10 3.62
C PHE A 128 -4.57 20.15 4.77
N CYS A 129 -3.72 21.17 4.82
CA CYS A 129 -2.76 21.33 5.92
C CYS A 129 -3.47 21.51 7.27
N SER A 130 -4.52 22.34 7.31
CA SER A 130 -5.32 22.54 8.53
C SER A 130 -5.97 21.24 9.02
N TRP A 131 -6.42 20.40 8.09
CA TRP A 131 -6.95 19.08 8.41
C TRP A 131 -5.88 18.14 8.96
N LEU A 132 -4.67 18.13 8.40
CA LEU A 132 -3.55 17.32 8.91
C LEU A 132 -3.14 17.71 10.34
N ASP A 133 -3.09 19.02 10.61
CA ASP A 133 -2.70 19.55 11.93
C ASP A 133 -3.68 19.14 13.05
N ALA A 134 -4.93 18.81 12.71
CA ALA A 134 -5.91 18.31 13.69
C ALA A 134 -5.57 16.92 14.26
N PHE A 135 -4.63 16.19 13.65
CA PHE A 135 -4.20 14.86 14.09
C PHE A 135 -2.82 14.82 14.76
N CYS A 136 -2.11 15.95 14.77
CA CYS A 136 -0.82 16.15 15.44
C CYS A 136 -1.02 16.30 16.95
#